data_AF-A0A963CYS9-F1
#
_entry.id   AF-A0A963CYS9-F1
#
_cell.length_a   1.000
_cell.length_b   1.000
_cell.length_c   1.000
_cell.angle_alpha   90.00
_cell.angle_beta   90.00
_cell.angle_gamma   90.00
#
_symmetry.space_group_name_H-M   'P 1'
#
loop_
_entity.id
_entity.type
_entity.pdbx_description
1 polymer ?
#
loop_
_entity_poly.entity_id
_entity_poly.type
_entity_poly.pdbx_seq_one_letter_code
_entity_poly.pdbx_strand_id
1 'polypeptide(L)'
;MTVRSRSSSEPIVPEQSIPPFVVASEAADAPLPVADLADLHREAASHFCAYATRLTELWQESVAGRSAASPGLLESCLRLQLSDELEQLERFCRSLVAREETALRIAGMRRFRRAWRDHKRSHARLLRRIERRALHCSTEPPGELARNVAILLEDYWAAHFTEHDQLALSLIALLREEDPNNRASGRRPSFGSLPTRSD
;
A
#
# COMPACT_ATOMS: atom_id res chain seq x y z
N MET A 1 -4.00 57.14 -24.32
CA MET A 1 -3.79 56.44 -23.03
C MET A 1 -4.97 55.49 -22.84
N THR A 2 -4.77 54.20 -23.07
CA THR A 2 -5.83 53.18 -23.03
C THR A 2 -5.39 52.07 -22.08
N VAL A 3 -5.97 52.06 -20.88
CA VAL A 3 -5.78 51.02 -19.87
C VAL A 3 -6.77 49.89 -20.19
N ARG A 4 -6.26 48.70 -20.52
CA ARG A 4 -7.08 47.49 -20.62
C ARG A 4 -6.90 46.64 -19.36
N SER A 5 -7.93 46.65 -18.51
CA SER A 5 -8.15 45.64 -17.48
C SER A 5 -8.29 44.27 -18.12
N ARG A 6 -7.55 43.28 -17.62
CA ARG A 6 -7.87 41.86 -17.81
C ARG A 6 -8.29 41.30 -16.46
N SER A 7 -9.60 41.07 -16.33
CA SER A 7 -10.19 40.26 -15.28
C SER A 7 -9.87 38.80 -15.61
N SER A 8 -8.97 38.19 -14.85
CA SER A 8 -8.68 36.75 -14.92
C SER A 8 -9.60 36.05 -13.93
N SER A 9 -10.66 35.43 -14.43
CA SER A 9 -11.49 34.48 -13.70
C SER A 9 -10.78 33.13 -13.71
N GLU A 10 -9.99 32.86 -12.69
CA GLU A 10 -9.46 31.51 -12.45
C GLU A 10 -10.61 30.59 -11.98
N PRO A 11 -10.72 29.36 -12.51
CA PRO A 11 -11.67 28.38 -11.99
C PRO A 11 -11.22 27.90 -10.62
N ILE A 12 -12.09 28.05 -9.62
CA ILE A 12 -11.90 27.51 -8.28
C ILE A 12 -11.97 25.98 -8.37
N VAL A 13 -10.82 25.32 -8.26
CA VAL A 13 -10.75 23.87 -8.09
C VAL A 13 -11.14 23.56 -6.65
N PRO A 14 -12.17 22.73 -6.39
CA PRO A 14 -12.53 22.36 -5.03
C PRO A 14 -11.39 21.53 -4.43
N GLU A 15 -10.79 22.05 -3.37
CA GLU A 15 -9.77 21.40 -2.56
C GLU A 15 -10.38 20.15 -1.91
N GLN A 16 -10.17 18.97 -2.51
CA GLN A 16 -10.54 17.70 -1.90
C GLN A 16 -9.54 17.40 -0.77
N SER A 17 -9.89 17.87 0.43
CA SER A 17 -9.21 17.56 1.67
C SER A 17 -9.28 16.05 1.96
N ILE A 18 -8.15 15.36 1.81
CA ILE A 18 -7.95 14.01 2.35
C ILE A 18 -8.06 14.13 3.89
N PRO A 19 -8.92 13.35 4.56
CA PRO A 19 -9.08 13.46 6.01
C PRO A 19 -7.75 13.16 6.72
N PRO A 20 -7.37 13.94 7.75
CA PRO A 20 -6.16 13.67 8.51
C PRO A 20 -6.24 12.31 9.18
N PHE A 21 -5.15 11.54 9.08
CA PHE A 21 -5.04 10.24 9.74
C PHE A 21 -5.01 10.43 11.26
N VAL A 22 -6.11 10.09 11.92
CA VAL A 22 -6.17 9.97 13.37
C VAL A 22 -5.37 8.73 13.77
N VAL A 23 -4.19 8.95 14.35
CA VAL A 23 -3.42 7.89 14.99
C VAL A 23 -4.19 7.45 16.24
N ALA A 24 -4.83 6.27 16.19
CA ALA A 24 -5.47 5.70 17.36
C ALA A 24 -4.41 5.45 18.45
N SER A 25 -4.53 6.19 19.54
CA SER A 25 -3.66 6.13 20.72
C SER A 25 -3.84 4.81 21.47
N GLU A 26 -2.69 4.32 21.96
CA GLU A 26 -2.43 3.18 22.84
C GLU A 26 -3.63 2.63 23.64
N ALA A 27 -4.25 1.56 23.13
CA ALA A 27 -4.94 0.57 23.95
C ALA A 27 -4.02 -0.64 24.10
N ALA A 28 -3.37 -0.75 25.27
CA ALA A 28 -2.56 -1.90 25.63
C ALA A 28 -3.47 -3.11 25.97
N ASP A 29 -3.05 -4.28 25.48
CA ASP A 29 -3.45 -5.63 25.91
C ASP A 29 -4.82 -6.21 25.52
N ALA A 30 -5.66 -5.52 24.75
CA ALA A 30 -6.77 -6.19 24.07
C ALA A 30 -6.23 -6.96 22.83
N PRO A 31 -6.56 -8.27 22.64
CA PRO A 31 -6.21 -8.94 21.41
C PRO A 31 -6.88 -8.22 20.24
N LEU A 32 -6.09 -7.76 19.27
CA LEU A 32 -6.64 -7.19 18.04
C LEU A 32 -7.57 -8.26 17.42
N PRO A 33 -8.87 -7.98 17.22
CA PRO A 33 -9.72 -8.91 16.51
C PRO A 33 -9.16 -9.13 15.11
N VAL A 34 -9.19 -10.37 14.62
CA VAL A 34 -8.78 -10.73 13.24
C VAL A 34 -9.49 -9.86 12.18
N ALA A 35 -10.68 -9.33 12.52
CA ALA A 35 -11.39 -8.34 11.73
C ALA A 35 -10.51 -7.11 11.43
N ASP A 36 -9.78 -6.58 12.40
CA ASP A 36 -8.94 -5.39 12.25
C ASP A 36 -7.77 -5.62 11.27
N LEU A 37 -7.21 -6.84 11.23
CA LEU A 37 -6.15 -7.18 10.28
C LEU A 37 -6.70 -7.35 8.87
N ALA A 38 -7.86 -8.01 8.72
CA ALA A 38 -8.52 -8.11 7.42
C ALA A 38 -9.00 -6.75 6.90
N ASP A 39 -9.45 -5.86 7.78
CA ASP A 39 -9.78 -4.47 7.47
C ASP A 39 -8.54 -3.70 7.00
N LEU A 40 -7.40 -3.86 7.69
CA LEU A 40 -6.14 -3.27 7.27
C LEU A 40 -5.71 -3.76 5.88
N HIS A 41 -5.89 -5.05 5.57
CA HIS A 41 -5.60 -5.59 4.24
C HIS A 41 -6.54 -5.06 3.15
N ARG A 42 -7.83 -4.89 3.46
CA ARG A 42 -8.79 -4.26 2.53
C ARG A 42 -8.45 -2.80 2.26
N GLU A 43 -8.14 -2.04 3.31
CA GLU A 43 -7.66 -0.66 3.22
C GLU A 43 -6.42 -0.61 2.32
N ALA A 44 -5.42 -1.46 2.58
CA ALA A 44 -4.21 -1.56 1.79
C ALA A 44 -4.47 -1.89 0.31
N ALA A 45 -5.31 -2.89 0.02
CA ALA A 45 -5.67 -3.26 -1.34
C ALA A 45 -6.31 -2.08 -2.09
N SER A 46 -7.21 -1.34 -1.44
CA SER A 46 -7.87 -0.18 -2.03
C SER A 46 -6.86 0.92 -2.37
N HIS A 47 -5.91 1.20 -1.46
CA HIS A 47 -4.86 2.20 -1.71
C HIS A 47 -3.91 1.78 -2.82
N PHE A 48 -3.43 0.53 -2.83
CA PHE A 48 -2.56 0.04 -3.89
C PHE A 48 -3.25 0.07 -5.26
N CYS A 49 -4.53 -0.28 -5.32
CA CYS A 49 -5.32 -0.18 -6.55
C CYS A 49 -5.41 1.28 -7.03
N ALA A 50 -5.72 2.22 -6.14
CA ALA A 50 -5.78 3.64 -6.47
C ALA A 50 -4.43 4.18 -7.00
N TYR A 51 -3.31 3.81 -6.35
CA TYR A 51 -1.97 4.17 -6.83
C TYR A 51 -1.67 3.57 -8.21
N ALA A 52 -1.99 2.29 -8.44
CA ALA A 52 -1.76 1.65 -9.74
C ALA A 52 -2.56 2.34 -10.85
N THR A 53 -3.82 2.72 -10.59
CA THR A 53 -4.65 3.51 -11.51
C THR A 53 -4.00 4.85 -11.81
N ARG A 54 -3.63 5.62 -10.77
CA ARG A 54 -3.03 6.95 -10.93
C ARG A 54 -1.70 6.90 -11.71
N LEU A 55 -0.85 5.90 -11.44
CA LEU A 55 0.41 5.70 -12.16
C LEU A 55 0.18 5.32 -13.63
N THR A 56 -0.88 4.56 -13.90
CA THR A 56 -1.29 4.21 -15.27
C THR A 56 -1.75 5.44 -16.04
N GLU A 57 -2.51 6.33 -15.40
CA GLU A 57 -2.93 7.62 -15.98
C GLU A 57 -1.71 8.49 -16.32
N LEU A 58 -0.77 8.66 -15.38
CA LEU A 58 0.49 9.38 -15.62
C LEU A 58 1.30 8.81 -16.78
N TRP A 59 1.34 7.48 -16.91
CA TRP A 59 1.97 6.82 -18.05
C TRP A 59 1.26 7.14 -19.37
N GLN A 60 -0.08 7.10 -19.40
CA GLN A 60 -0.86 7.43 -20.59
C GLN A 60 -0.69 8.89 -21.00
N GLU A 61 -0.67 9.82 -20.04
CA GLU A 61 -0.36 11.24 -20.26
C GLU A 61 1.05 11.41 -20.86
N SER A 62 2.04 10.68 -20.33
CA SER A 62 3.40 10.68 -20.86
C SER A 62 3.45 10.19 -22.32
N VAL A 63 2.69 9.16 -22.68
CA VAL A 63 2.64 8.62 -24.04
C VAL A 63 1.93 9.60 -24.98
N ALA A 64 0.77 10.13 -24.59
CA ALA A 64 -0.01 11.07 -25.39
C ALA A 64 0.74 12.39 -25.63
N GLY A 65 1.52 12.82 -24.63
CA GLY A 65 2.28 14.05 -24.63
C GLY A 65 3.51 14.08 -25.53
N ARG A 66 3.94 12.94 -26.09
CA ARG A 66 5.13 12.86 -26.96
C ARG A 66 5.00 13.69 -28.24
N SER A 67 3.77 13.94 -28.69
CA SER A 67 3.44 14.76 -29.85
C SER A 67 3.01 16.20 -29.49
N ALA A 68 3.09 16.58 -28.22
CA ALA A 68 2.74 17.93 -27.79
C ALA A 68 3.71 18.97 -28.35
N ALA A 69 3.24 20.22 -28.45
CA ALA A 69 4.07 21.35 -28.90
C ALA A 69 5.24 21.67 -27.95
N SER A 70 5.24 21.14 -26.72
CA SER A 70 6.32 21.33 -25.74
C SER A 70 6.53 20.08 -24.87
N PRO A 71 7.13 19.01 -25.43
CA PRO A 71 7.30 17.74 -24.74
C PRO A 71 8.13 17.85 -23.45
N GLY A 72 9.17 18.70 -23.44
CA GLY A 72 10.05 18.86 -22.28
C GLY A 72 9.39 19.52 -21.06
N LEU A 73 8.44 20.44 -21.27
CA LEU A 73 7.67 21.04 -20.16
C LEU A 73 6.75 20.00 -19.52
N LEU A 74 6.02 19.25 -20.34
CA LEU A 74 5.17 18.17 -19.85
C LEU A 74 5.99 17.11 -19.12
N GLU A 75 7.14 16.71 -19.65
CA GLU A 75 8.01 15.73 -18.98
C GLU A 75 8.47 16.22 -17.60
N SER A 76 8.80 17.51 -17.49
CA SER A 76 9.16 18.13 -16.21
C SER A 76 8.00 18.13 -15.22
N CYS A 77 6.78 18.45 -15.68
CA CYS A 77 5.57 18.40 -14.85
C CYS A 77 5.25 16.97 -14.38
N LEU A 78 5.30 15.99 -15.29
CA LEU A 78 5.07 14.57 -14.96
C LEU A 78 6.10 14.04 -13.97
N ARG A 79 7.37 14.48 -14.08
CA ARG A 79 8.42 14.11 -13.13
C ARG A 79 8.15 14.64 -11.72
N LEU A 80 7.68 15.88 -11.60
CA LEU A 80 7.29 16.45 -10.31
C LEU A 80 6.11 15.67 -9.70
N GLN A 81 5.04 15.46 -10.48
CA GLN A 81 3.89 14.70 -10.01
C GLN A 81 4.28 13.28 -9.59
N LEU A 82 5.08 12.58 -10.39
CA LEU A 82 5.53 11.23 -10.06
C LEU A 82 6.41 11.19 -8.80
N SER A 83 7.25 12.20 -8.59
CA SER A 83 8.04 12.34 -7.36
C SER A 83 7.12 12.46 -6.14
N ASP A 84 6.10 13.31 -6.21
CA ASP A 84 5.14 13.50 -5.12
C ASP A 84 4.32 12.22 -4.84
N GLU A 85 3.89 11.51 -5.88
CA GLU A 85 3.18 10.23 -5.76
C GLU A 85 4.06 9.15 -5.13
N LEU A 86 5.35 9.06 -5.52
CA LEU A 86 6.29 8.10 -4.95
C LEU A 86 6.59 8.37 -3.48
N GLU A 87 6.69 9.64 -3.08
CA GLU A 87 6.87 10.01 -1.68
C GLU A 87 5.63 9.65 -0.84
N GLN A 88 4.43 9.92 -1.35
CA GLN A 88 3.18 9.55 -0.68
C GLN A 88 3.03 8.04 -0.55
N LEU A 89 3.37 7.30 -1.61
CA LEU A 89 3.38 5.84 -1.61
C LEU A 89 4.35 5.28 -0.58
N GLU A 90 5.57 5.83 -0.50
CA GLU A 90 6.56 5.41 0.49
C GLU A 90 6.05 5.64 1.92
N ARG A 91 5.52 6.83 2.21
CA ARG A 91 4.95 7.16 3.52
C ARG A 91 3.81 6.21 3.88
N PHE A 92 2.92 5.93 2.93
CA PHE A 92 1.84 4.99 3.10
C PHE A 92 2.35 3.58 3.41
N CYS A 93 3.27 3.04 2.62
CA CYS A 93 3.83 1.70 2.84
C CYS A 93 4.53 1.57 4.19
N ARG A 94 5.29 2.59 4.63
CA ARG A 94 5.92 2.59 5.96
C ARG A 94 4.89 2.54 7.08
N SER A 95 3.81 3.33 6.97
CA SER A 95 2.71 3.35 7.93
C SER A 95 1.97 2.01 7.98
N LEU A 96 1.61 1.46 6.82
CA LEU A 96 0.96 0.15 6.68
C LEU A 96 1.78 -0.95 7.35
N VAL A 97 3.07 -1.05 6.98
CA VAL A 97 4.00 -2.04 7.54
C VAL A 97 4.07 -1.92 9.06
N ALA A 98 4.14 -0.71 9.62
CA ALA A 98 4.20 -0.51 11.06
C ALA A 98 2.90 -0.94 11.78
N ARG A 99 1.74 -0.59 11.20
CA ARG A 99 0.42 -0.97 11.71
C ARG A 99 0.23 -2.48 11.68
N GLU A 100 0.54 -3.10 10.55
CA GLU A 100 0.43 -4.55 10.35
C GLU A 100 1.36 -5.33 11.28
N GLU A 101 2.64 -4.95 11.34
CA GLU A 101 3.59 -5.59 12.25
C GLU A 101 3.16 -5.46 13.72
N THR A 102 2.55 -4.34 14.10
CA THR A 102 1.98 -4.14 15.43
C THR A 102 0.79 -5.06 15.68
N ALA A 103 -0.14 -5.14 14.73
CA ALA A 103 -1.30 -6.03 14.80
C ALA A 103 -0.89 -7.51 14.93
N LEU A 104 0.03 -7.96 14.08
CA LEU A 104 0.55 -9.33 14.10
C LEU A 104 1.30 -9.64 15.41
N ARG A 105 2.05 -8.67 15.93
CA ARG A 105 2.73 -8.80 17.23
C ARG A 105 1.73 -9.00 18.37
N ILE A 106 0.67 -8.18 18.42
CA ILE A 106 -0.41 -8.29 19.43
C ILE A 106 -1.13 -9.63 19.28
N ALA A 107 -1.37 -10.07 18.05
CA ALA A 107 -1.98 -11.37 17.74
C ALA A 107 -1.07 -12.59 18.03
N GLY A 108 0.12 -12.40 18.61
CA GLY A 108 0.99 -13.48 19.05
C GLY A 108 1.86 -14.12 17.95
N MET A 109 1.95 -13.51 16.76
CA MET A 109 2.74 -14.07 15.64
C MET A 109 4.22 -14.26 15.94
N ARG A 110 4.77 -13.58 16.97
CA ARG A 110 6.16 -13.79 17.43
C ARG A 110 6.43 -15.22 17.88
N ARG A 111 5.40 -16.00 18.25
CA ARG A 111 5.51 -17.44 18.55
C ARG A 111 5.99 -18.23 17.32
N PHE A 112 5.58 -17.81 16.13
CA PHE A 112 5.98 -18.41 14.85
C PHE A 112 7.19 -17.67 14.26
N ARG A 113 8.34 -17.77 14.91
CA ARG A 113 9.55 -16.98 14.61
C ARG A 113 9.94 -16.95 13.12
N ARG A 114 9.81 -18.07 12.42
CA ARG A 114 10.14 -18.16 10.98
C ARG A 114 9.16 -17.35 10.13
N ALA A 115 7.86 -17.63 10.26
CA ALA A 115 6.81 -16.91 9.54
C ALA A 115 6.89 -15.40 9.82
N TRP A 116 7.08 -15.01 11.09
CA TRP A 116 7.27 -13.61 11.46
C TRP A 116 8.47 -12.95 10.77
N ARG A 117 9.63 -13.62 10.76
CA ARG A 117 10.84 -13.10 10.10
C ARG A 117 10.66 -12.98 8.60
N ASP A 118 10.04 -13.98 7.97
CA ASP A 118 9.85 -14.01 6.52
C ASP A 118 8.84 -12.93 6.08
N HIS A 119 7.79 -12.69 6.87
CA HIS A 119 6.86 -11.58 6.67
C HIS A 119 7.57 -10.21 6.78
N LYS A 120 8.33 -9.95 7.86
CA LYS A 120 9.15 -8.72 8.01
C LYS A 120 10.16 -8.52 6.86
N ARG A 121 10.78 -9.60 6.38
CA ARG A 121 11.71 -9.53 5.24
C ARG A 121 10.98 -9.11 3.96
N SER A 122 9.74 -9.55 3.78
CA SER A 122 8.92 -9.15 2.65
C SER A 122 8.61 -7.66 2.67
N HIS A 123 8.17 -7.12 3.82
CA HIS A 123 8.02 -5.68 4.03
C HIS A 123 9.29 -4.89 3.71
N ALA A 124 10.43 -5.33 4.27
CA ALA A 124 11.70 -4.67 4.03
C ALA A 124 12.14 -4.73 2.56
N ARG A 125 11.74 -5.75 1.80
CA ARG A 125 12.00 -5.83 0.35
C ARG A 125 11.14 -4.82 -0.42
N LEU A 126 9.87 -4.66 -0.08
CA LEU A 126 9.01 -3.64 -0.69
C LEU A 126 9.58 -2.24 -0.48
N LEU A 127 9.81 -1.85 0.78
CA LEU A 127 10.29 -0.51 1.12
C LEU A 127 11.60 -0.19 0.39
N ARG A 128 12.57 -1.10 0.40
CA ARG A 128 13.82 -0.94 -0.36
C ARG A 128 13.63 -0.86 -1.88
N ARG A 129 12.58 -1.46 -2.44
CA ARG A 129 12.31 -1.35 -3.89
C ARG A 129 11.66 -0.01 -4.21
N ILE A 130 10.72 0.48 -3.38
CA ILE A 130 10.10 1.80 -3.51
C ILE A 130 11.15 2.90 -3.36
N GLU A 131 11.95 2.87 -2.29
CA GLU A 131 13.05 3.82 -2.05
C GLU A 131 14.01 3.87 -3.26
N ARG A 132 14.38 2.70 -3.79
CA ARG A 132 15.23 2.64 -5.00
C ARG A 132 14.55 3.28 -6.20
N ARG A 133 13.25 3.04 -6.43
CA ARG A 133 12.54 3.68 -7.56
C ARG A 133 12.42 5.19 -7.38
N ALA A 134 12.19 5.68 -6.17
CA ALA A 134 12.19 7.11 -5.87
C ALA A 134 13.53 7.78 -6.23
N LEU A 135 14.67 7.12 -5.93
CA LEU A 135 16.00 7.64 -6.31
C LEU A 135 16.20 7.80 -7.82
N HIS A 136 15.55 6.97 -8.64
CA HIS A 136 15.66 7.00 -10.10
C HIS A 136 14.64 7.94 -10.77
N CYS A 137 13.79 8.63 -10.00
CA CYS A 137 12.79 9.57 -10.52
C CYS A 137 13.38 10.73 -11.31
N SER A 138 14.63 11.10 -11.03
CA SER A 138 15.35 12.15 -11.77
C SER A 138 15.96 11.68 -13.10
N THR A 139 16.15 10.37 -13.28
CA THR A 139 16.93 9.81 -14.40
C THR A 139 16.11 8.96 -15.38
N GLU A 140 15.05 8.31 -14.91
CA GLU A 140 14.16 7.51 -15.77
C GLU A 140 13.14 8.41 -16.49
N PRO A 141 12.71 8.06 -17.72
CA PRO A 141 11.55 8.69 -18.35
C PRO A 141 10.31 8.51 -17.45
N PRO A 142 9.54 9.57 -17.14
CA PRO A 142 8.48 9.51 -16.13
C PRO A 142 7.41 8.47 -16.46
N GLY A 143 7.06 8.30 -17.74
CA GLY A 143 6.10 7.27 -18.13
C GLY A 143 6.61 5.83 -17.91
N GLU A 144 7.89 5.57 -18.15
CA GLU A 144 8.47 4.24 -17.91
C GLU A 144 8.58 3.95 -16.41
N LEU A 145 8.98 4.93 -15.62
CA LEU A 145 9.03 4.81 -14.17
C LEU A 145 7.63 4.58 -13.58
N ALA A 146 6.61 5.34 -14.01
CA ALA A 146 5.24 5.16 -13.54
C ALA A 146 4.72 3.74 -13.80
N ARG A 147 4.93 3.23 -15.02
CA ARG A 147 4.59 1.84 -15.39
C ARG A 147 5.35 0.82 -14.54
N ASN A 148 6.65 1.01 -14.36
CA ASN A 148 7.50 0.09 -13.59
C ASN A 148 7.08 0.04 -12.11
N VAL A 149 6.61 1.15 -11.56
CA VAL A 149 6.13 1.23 -10.18
C VAL A 149 4.75 0.57 -10.07
N ALA A 150 3.84 0.78 -11.02
CA ALA A 150 2.55 0.11 -11.04
C ALA A 150 2.69 -1.42 -11.04
N ILE A 151 3.53 -1.96 -11.94
CA ILE A 151 3.84 -3.41 -12.00
C ILE A 151 4.43 -3.89 -10.66
N LEU A 152 5.34 -3.14 -10.07
CA LEU A 152 5.95 -3.48 -8.78
C LEU A 152 4.91 -3.59 -7.66
N LEU A 153 3.89 -2.71 -7.64
CA LEU A 153 2.83 -2.73 -6.64
C LEU A 153 1.90 -3.92 -6.84
N GLU A 154 1.49 -4.19 -8.08
CA GLU A 154 0.67 -5.35 -8.42
C GLU A 154 1.37 -6.66 -8.07
N ASP A 155 2.62 -6.83 -8.51
CA ASP A 155 3.43 -8.02 -8.24
C ASP A 155 3.67 -8.22 -6.75
N TYR A 156 4.00 -7.13 -6.05
CA TYR A 156 4.21 -7.20 -4.60
C TYR A 156 2.93 -7.61 -3.89
N TRP A 157 1.81 -6.95 -4.18
CA TRP A 157 0.56 -7.22 -3.49
C TRP A 157 0.11 -8.65 -3.71
N ALA A 158 0.14 -9.13 -4.96
CA ALA A 158 -0.24 -10.50 -5.29
C ALA A 158 0.63 -11.54 -4.57
N ALA A 159 1.95 -11.37 -4.60
CA ALA A 159 2.88 -12.32 -3.97
C ALA A 159 2.85 -12.23 -2.44
N HIS A 160 2.84 -11.01 -1.87
CA HIS A 160 2.88 -10.80 -0.43
C HIS A 160 1.60 -11.29 0.25
N PHE A 161 0.45 -10.95 -0.32
CA PHE A 161 -0.84 -11.38 0.21
C PHE A 161 -0.95 -12.91 0.24
N THR A 162 -0.60 -13.56 -0.87
CA THR A 162 -0.71 -15.01 -1.01
C THR A 162 0.28 -15.76 -0.11
N GLU A 163 1.54 -15.32 -0.04
CA GLU A 163 2.59 -16.08 0.64
C GLU A 163 2.74 -15.75 2.12
N HIS A 164 2.46 -14.51 2.52
CA HIS A 164 2.76 -14.03 3.86
C HIS A 164 1.51 -13.68 4.66
N ASP A 165 0.57 -12.93 4.09
CA ASP A 165 -0.62 -12.47 4.82
C ASP A 165 -1.59 -13.61 5.09
N GLN A 166 -1.84 -14.46 4.08
CA GLN A 166 -2.68 -15.63 4.23
C GLN A 166 -2.12 -16.63 5.27
N LEU A 167 -0.80 -16.82 5.27
CA LEU A 167 -0.13 -17.64 6.29
C LEU A 167 -0.29 -17.02 7.68
N ALA A 168 -0.10 -15.71 7.81
CA ALA A 168 -0.24 -15.01 9.08
C ALA A 168 -1.68 -15.12 9.64
N LEU A 169 -2.69 -14.87 8.80
CA LEU A 169 -4.10 -15.04 9.16
C LEU A 169 -4.41 -16.48 9.62
N SER A 170 -3.87 -17.47 8.91
CA SER A 170 -4.05 -18.89 9.26
C SER A 170 -3.42 -19.25 10.61
N LEU A 171 -2.23 -18.73 10.89
CA LEU A 171 -1.53 -18.96 12.16
C LEU A 171 -2.22 -18.27 13.34
N ILE A 172 -2.78 -17.08 13.13
CA ILE A 172 -3.58 -16.38 14.15
C ILE A 172 -4.87 -17.15 14.44
N ALA A 173 -5.53 -17.69 13.41
CA ALA A 173 -6.71 -18.54 13.60
C ALA A 173 -6.39 -19.77 14.49
N LEU A 174 -5.26 -20.45 14.23
CA LEU A 174 -4.80 -21.55 15.08
C LEU A 174 -4.56 -21.12 16.54
N LEU A 175 -3.90 -19.98 16.77
CA LEU A 175 -3.69 -19.46 18.13
C LEU A 175 -5.02 -19.21 18.86
N ARG A 176 -6.06 -18.76 18.16
CA ARG A 176 -7.39 -18.55 18.76
C ARG A 176 -8.06 -19.87 19.11
N GLU A 177 -7.92 -20.90 18.29
CA GLU A 177 -8.45 -22.25 18.60
C GLU A 177 -7.73 -22.89 19.80
N GLU A 178 -6.47 -22.53 20.04
CA GLU A 178 -5.70 -22.98 21.20
C GLU A 178 -6.10 -22.27 22.51
N ASP A 179 -6.80 -21.14 22.45
CA ASP A 179 -7.23 -20.38 23.62
C ASP A 179 -8.12 -21.26 24.53
N PRO A 180 -7.75 -21.44 25.82
CA PRO A 180 -8.53 -22.23 26.77
C PRO A 180 -10.00 -21.82 26.86
N ASN A 181 -10.30 -20.53 26.69
CA ASN A 181 -11.68 -20.02 26.71
C ASN A 181 -12.47 -20.49 25.49
N ASN A 182 -11.84 -20.54 24.31
CA ASN A 182 -12.46 -21.04 23.09
C ASN A 182 -12.60 -22.57 23.12
N ARG A 183 -11.62 -23.29 23.66
CA ARG A 183 -11.71 -24.76 23.87
C ARG A 183 -12.83 -25.14 24.82
N ALA A 184 -12.98 -24.43 25.94
CA ALA A 184 -14.05 -24.65 26.90
C ALA A 184 -15.45 -24.39 26.32
N SER A 185 -15.55 -23.53 25.30
CA SER A 185 -16.81 -23.22 24.61
C SER A 185 -17.29 -24.31 23.63
N GLY A 186 -16.48 -25.34 23.35
CA GLY A 186 -16.87 -26.46 22.47
C GLY A 186 -17.05 -26.11 20.99
N ARG A 187 -16.66 -24.89 20.56
CA ARG A 187 -16.70 -24.52 19.14
C ARG A 187 -15.66 -25.32 18.37
N ARG A 188 -16.14 -26.23 17.50
CA ARG A 188 -15.27 -27.01 16.61
C ARG A 188 -14.57 -26.06 15.62
N PRO A 189 -13.26 -26.23 15.39
CA PRO A 189 -12.53 -25.45 14.40
C PRO A 189 -13.09 -25.73 13.01
N SER A 190 -13.53 -24.67 12.33
CA SER A 190 -13.93 -24.73 10.93
C SER A 190 -12.68 -24.50 10.09
N PHE A 191 -11.93 -25.58 9.86
CA PHE A 191 -10.86 -25.62 8.87
C PHE A 191 -11.49 -25.44 7.48
N GLY A 192 -11.80 -24.19 7.11
CA GLY A 192 -11.92 -23.82 5.71
C GLY A 192 -10.60 -24.23 5.06
N SER A 193 -10.69 -25.23 4.19
CA SER A 193 -9.62 -25.86 3.42
C SER A 193 -8.38 -24.96 3.29
N LEU A 194 -7.37 -25.23 4.12
CA LEU A 194 -6.00 -24.77 3.86
C LEU A 194 -5.69 -25.10 2.39
N PRO A 195 -5.13 -24.17 1.61
CA PRO A 195 -4.75 -24.49 0.24
C PRO A 195 -3.71 -25.62 0.27
N THR A 196 -4.17 -26.83 -0.02
CA THR A 196 -3.30 -27.95 -0.38
C THR A 196 -2.70 -27.60 -1.72
N ARG A 197 -1.42 -27.23 -1.74
CA ARG A 197 -0.64 -27.17 -2.99
C ARG A 197 -0.88 -28.47 -3.76
N SER A 198 -1.53 -28.36 -4.91
CA SER A 198 -1.37 -29.31 -6.00
C SER A 198 -0.08 -28.91 -6.71
N ASP A 199 0.77 -29.90 -7.00
CA ASP A 199 2.07 -29.76 -7.68
C ASP A 199 2.00 -28.92 -8.96
#